data_AF-A0A6A5UK81-F1
#
_entry.id   AF-A0A6A5UK81-F1
#
_cell.length_a   1.000
_cell.length_b   1.000
_cell.length_c   1.000
_cell.angle_alpha   90.00
_cell.angle_beta   90.00
_cell.angle_gamma   90.00
#
_symmetry.space_group_name_H-M   'P 1'
#
loop_
_entity.id
_entity.type
_entity.pdbx_description
1 polymer ?
#
loop_
_entity_poly.entity_id
_entity_poly.type
_entity_poly.pdbx_seq_one_letter_code
_entity_poly.pdbx_strand_id
1 'polypeptide(L)'
;YDARKRILQHLSAWEIAKLNVCLGHVLDDRELTAYIRPFRDLFFDEKEMEYLVAEGMKLVLLGNDVPLLRKRLQDPVSYLKRGRTEKTLQIYLLGVFPVQLRNKHMLHRMLAFGIHERPDLARFDYDKVAFKAIQKRGPKEKLFMISFGVPFTGGRIEDRGFWHRVEAPDVFVDLKVYVPCFRDRALGEVMVQPSELSRLSG
;
A
#
# COMPACT_ATOMS: atom_id res chain seq x y z
N TYR A 1 21.48 20.21 -10.26
CA TYR A 1 21.33 18.78 -9.96
C TYR A 1 20.37 18.55 -8.79
N ASP A 2 20.55 19.23 -7.64
CA ASP A 2 19.66 19.05 -6.47
C ASP A 2 18.19 19.43 -6.68
N ALA A 3 17.90 20.50 -7.44
CA ALA A 3 16.51 20.91 -7.69
C ALA A 3 15.73 19.87 -8.51
N ARG A 4 16.34 19.33 -9.58
CA ARG A 4 15.76 18.25 -10.40
C ARG A 4 15.44 17.02 -9.54
N LYS A 5 16.40 16.60 -8.72
CA LYS A 5 16.26 15.45 -7.82
C LYS A 5 15.09 15.64 -6.84
N ARG A 6 14.96 16.82 -6.23
CA ARG A 6 13.86 17.16 -5.32
C ARG A 6 12.50 17.15 -6.02
N ILE A 7 12.41 17.72 -7.22
CA ILE A 7 11.16 17.69 -8.00
C ILE A 7 10.75 16.25 -8.29
N LEU A 8 11.65 15.43 -8.84
CA LEU A 8 11.35 14.03 -9.16
C LEU A 8 10.99 13.19 -7.92
N GLN A 9 11.52 13.53 -6.74
CA GLN A 9 11.17 12.85 -5.49
C GLN A 9 9.73 13.09 -5.04
N HIS A 10 9.12 14.22 -5.41
CA HIS A 10 7.76 14.58 -5.05
C HIS A 10 6.72 14.20 -6.10
N LEU A 11 7.16 13.68 -7.25
CA LEU A 11 6.27 13.19 -8.29
C LEU A 11 6.07 11.67 -8.16
N SER A 12 4.86 11.25 -8.53
CA SER A 12 4.54 9.83 -8.73
C SER A 12 5.36 9.26 -9.90
N ALA A 13 5.53 7.93 -9.95
CA ALA A 13 6.21 7.30 -11.08
C ALA A 13 5.44 7.55 -12.40
N TRP A 14 4.12 7.63 -12.34
CA TRP A 14 3.31 7.91 -13.53
C TRP A 14 3.53 9.32 -14.08
N GLU A 15 3.62 10.34 -13.23
CA GLU A 15 3.93 11.71 -13.66
C GLU A 15 5.33 11.79 -14.26
N ILE A 16 6.31 11.13 -13.63
CA ILE A 16 7.68 11.10 -14.14
C ILE A 16 7.75 10.38 -15.48
N ALA A 17 7.01 9.28 -15.66
CA ALA A 17 6.94 8.56 -16.94
C ALA A 17 6.38 9.46 -18.07
N LYS A 18 5.31 10.22 -17.80
CA LYS A 18 4.76 11.19 -18.75
C LYS A 18 5.78 12.29 -19.08
N LEU A 19 6.41 12.88 -18.07
CA LEU A 19 7.43 13.93 -18.27
C LEU A 19 8.61 13.42 -19.10
N ASN A 20 9.08 12.20 -18.83
CA ASN A 20 10.18 11.61 -19.57
C ASN A 20 9.86 11.50 -21.07
N VAL A 21 8.65 11.05 -21.41
CA VAL A 21 8.19 10.99 -22.82
C VAL A 21 8.05 12.38 -23.42
N CYS A 22 7.38 13.31 -22.74
CA CYS A 22 7.13 14.66 -23.25
C CYS A 22 8.41 15.46 -23.49
N LEU A 23 9.47 15.21 -22.72
CA LEU A 23 10.74 15.91 -22.83
C LEU A 23 11.77 15.19 -23.72
N GLY A 24 11.40 14.08 -24.38
CA GLY A 24 12.30 13.37 -25.29
C GLY A 24 13.32 12.48 -24.59
N HIS A 25 12.90 11.74 -23.55
CA HIS A 25 13.69 10.77 -22.80
C HIS A 25 14.89 11.37 -22.05
N VAL A 26 14.63 12.39 -21.23
CA VAL A 26 15.65 13.14 -20.49
C VAL A 26 16.23 12.41 -19.27
N LEU A 27 15.59 11.32 -18.81
CA LEU A 27 16.05 10.53 -17.67
C LEU A 27 17.12 9.54 -18.12
N ASP A 28 18.22 9.48 -17.36
CA ASP A 28 19.23 8.43 -17.54
C ASP A 28 18.80 7.08 -16.93
N ASP A 29 19.54 6.01 -17.20
CA ASP A 29 19.22 4.66 -16.72
C ASP A 29 19.14 4.56 -15.18
N ARG A 30 19.94 5.36 -14.46
CA ARG A 30 19.93 5.37 -13.00
C ARG A 30 18.67 6.04 -12.48
N GLU A 31 18.29 7.16 -13.08
CA GLU A 31 17.05 7.87 -12.76
C GLU A 31 15.81 7.06 -13.13
N LEU A 32 15.81 6.38 -14.27
CA LEU A 32 14.73 5.47 -14.65
C LEU A 32 14.53 4.38 -13.60
N THR A 33 15.62 3.75 -13.17
CA THR A 33 15.58 2.70 -12.14
C THR A 33 15.10 3.25 -10.78
N ALA A 34 15.48 4.47 -10.43
CA ALA A 34 15.11 5.08 -9.16
C ALA A 34 13.65 5.57 -9.13
N TYR A 35 13.16 6.16 -10.22
CA TYR A 35 11.93 6.96 -10.23
C TYR A 35 10.77 6.32 -10.99
N ILE A 36 11.02 5.37 -11.90
CA ILE A 36 9.96 4.67 -12.64
C ILE A 36 9.65 3.34 -11.94
N ARG A 37 9.15 3.41 -10.71
CA ARG A 37 8.81 2.24 -9.88
C ARG A 37 7.32 2.27 -9.51
N PRO A 38 6.54 1.20 -9.80
CA PRO A 38 5.09 1.20 -9.54
C PRO A 38 4.68 1.53 -8.10
N PHE A 39 5.51 1.16 -7.11
CA PHE A 39 5.20 1.40 -5.69
C PHE A 39 5.20 2.89 -5.34
N ARG A 40 5.90 3.75 -6.09
CA ARG A 40 5.86 5.22 -5.94
C ARG A 40 4.50 5.81 -6.21
N ASP A 41 3.66 5.11 -6.98
CA ASP A 41 2.30 5.53 -7.24
C ASP A 41 1.35 5.15 -6.08
N LEU A 42 1.80 4.33 -5.13
CA LEU A 42 0.98 3.74 -4.05
C LEU A 42 1.38 4.19 -2.65
N PHE A 43 2.66 4.49 -2.39
CA PHE A 43 3.19 4.76 -1.04
C PHE A 43 3.99 6.05 -0.99
N PHE A 44 3.78 6.86 0.07
CA PHE A 44 4.57 8.06 0.33
C PHE A 44 5.96 7.72 0.92
N ASP A 45 6.02 6.78 1.88
CA ASP A 45 7.28 6.36 2.51
C ASP A 45 7.79 5.03 1.96
N GLU A 46 8.41 5.09 0.79
CA GLU A 46 9.02 3.92 0.14
C GLU A 46 10.13 3.29 0.98
N LYS A 47 10.91 4.10 1.70
CA LYS A 47 12.05 3.60 2.46
C LYS A 47 11.60 2.79 3.66
N GLU A 48 10.60 3.27 4.39
CA GLU A 48 9.99 2.53 5.48
C GLU A 48 9.34 1.24 4.97
N MET A 49 8.62 1.32 3.84
CA MET A 49 8.01 0.16 3.20
C MET A 49 9.06 -0.90 2.84
N GLU A 50 10.12 -0.52 2.15
CA GLU A 50 11.20 -1.44 1.76
C GLU A 50 11.88 -2.08 2.97
N TYR A 51 12.12 -1.29 4.02
CA TYR A 51 12.68 -1.78 5.27
C TYR A 51 11.77 -2.82 5.94
N LEU A 52 10.47 -2.53 6.04
CA LEU A 52 9.50 -3.48 6.61
C LEU A 52 9.34 -4.74 5.75
N VAL A 53 9.40 -4.62 4.41
CA VAL A 53 9.40 -5.78 3.51
C VAL A 53 10.63 -6.66 3.73
N ALA A 54 11.82 -6.08 3.88
CA ALA A 54 13.03 -6.82 4.20
C ALA A 54 12.93 -7.58 5.54
N GLU A 55 12.12 -7.08 6.47
CA GLU A 55 11.87 -7.66 7.80
C GLU A 55 10.68 -8.65 7.81
N GLY A 56 10.12 -8.97 6.64
CA GLY A 56 9.11 -10.00 6.46
C GLY A 56 7.69 -9.49 6.21
N MET A 57 7.48 -8.18 6.07
CA MET A 57 6.20 -7.65 5.60
C MET A 57 5.89 -8.20 4.21
N LYS A 58 4.65 -8.62 4.01
CA LYS A 58 4.13 -8.94 2.69
C LYS A 58 2.99 -8.00 2.37
N LEU A 59 3.08 -7.38 1.20
CA LEU A 59 2.03 -6.55 0.62
C LEU A 59 1.43 -7.33 -0.53
N VAL A 60 0.11 -7.48 -0.52
CA VAL A 60 -0.66 -8.17 -1.55
C VAL A 60 -1.53 -7.14 -2.26
N LEU A 61 -1.23 -6.92 -3.54
CA LEU A 61 -2.04 -6.08 -4.41
C LEU A 61 -3.09 -6.95 -5.10
N LEU A 62 -4.34 -6.49 -5.07
CA LEU A 62 -5.50 -7.17 -5.63
C LEU A 62 -6.26 -6.22 -6.57
N GLY A 63 -7.00 -6.80 -7.50
CA GLY A 63 -7.88 -6.09 -8.43
C GLY A 63 -7.45 -6.18 -9.89
N ASN A 64 -8.44 -6.05 -10.78
CA ASN A 64 -8.30 -6.17 -12.23
C ASN A 64 -7.31 -5.18 -12.86
N ASP A 65 -7.11 -4.03 -12.21
CA ASP A 65 -6.26 -2.96 -12.72
C ASP A 65 -4.79 -3.08 -12.25
N VAL A 66 -4.44 -4.05 -11.39
CA VAL A 66 -3.06 -4.27 -10.92
C VAL A 66 -2.05 -4.44 -12.06
N PRO A 67 -2.31 -5.23 -13.13
CA PRO A 67 -1.39 -5.34 -14.26
C PRO A 67 -1.14 -4.00 -14.98
N LEU A 68 -2.07 -3.04 -14.86
CA LEU A 68 -1.98 -1.75 -15.52
C LEU A 68 -1.03 -0.78 -14.83
N LEU A 69 -0.80 -0.92 -13.52
CA LEU A 69 0.17 -0.13 -12.76
C LEU A 69 1.56 -0.21 -13.39
N ARG A 70 1.99 -1.43 -13.78
CA ARG A 70 3.27 -1.63 -14.45
C ARG A 70 3.21 -1.24 -15.92
N LYS A 71 2.14 -1.63 -16.62
CA LYS A 71 2.01 -1.44 -18.07
C LYS A 71 2.07 0.05 -18.48
N ARG A 72 1.43 0.94 -17.71
CA ARG A 72 1.45 2.37 -18.00
C ARG A 72 2.85 2.98 -17.90
N LEU A 73 3.68 2.49 -16.98
CA LEU A 73 5.05 2.98 -16.79
C LEU A 73 6.00 2.49 -17.88
N GLN A 74 5.75 1.30 -18.43
CA GLN A 74 6.56 0.72 -19.50
C GLN A 74 6.30 1.36 -20.86
N ASP A 75 5.04 1.70 -21.17
CA ASP A 75 4.68 2.35 -22.42
C ASP A 75 3.59 3.43 -22.18
N PRO A 76 4.00 4.63 -21.73
CA PRO A 76 3.06 5.72 -21.46
C PRO A 76 2.29 6.16 -22.70
N VAL A 77 2.93 6.14 -23.88
CA VAL A 77 2.34 6.61 -25.15
C VAL A 77 1.18 5.72 -25.56
N SER A 78 1.41 4.40 -25.64
CA SER A 78 0.34 3.47 -26.01
C SER A 78 -0.73 3.37 -24.94
N TYR A 79 -0.37 3.54 -23.66
CA TYR A 79 -1.34 3.56 -22.57
C TYR A 79 -2.33 4.73 -22.72
N LEU A 80 -1.83 5.93 -23.01
CA LEU A 80 -2.64 7.13 -23.23
C LEU A 80 -3.51 7.02 -24.50
N LYS A 81 -2.96 6.52 -25.61
CA LYS A 81 -3.67 6.37 -26.89
C LYS A 81 -4.89 5.44 -26.83
N ARG A 82 -4.93 4.50 -25.88
CA ARG A 82 -6.05 3.55 -25.70
C ARG A 82 -7.28 4.17 -25.01
N GLY A 83 -7.38 5.50 -24.95
CA GLY A 83 -8.49 6.20 -24.29
C GLY A 83 -8.53 6.03 -22.77
N ARG A 84 -7.40 5.66 -22.15
CA ARG A 84 -7.27 5.45 -20.70
C ARG A 84 -6.71 6.66 -19.97
N THR A 85 -6.72 7.82 -20.62
CA THR A 85 -6.11 9.07 -20.17
C THR A 85 -6.58 9.50 -18.77
N GLU A 86 -7.79 9.11 -18.38
CA GLU A 86 -8.44 9.51 -17.12
C GLU A 86 -8.99 8.34 -16.30
N LYS A 87 -8.79 7.08 -16.72
CA LYS A 87 -9.31 5.95 -15.95
C LYS A 87 -8.49 5.79 -14.67
N THR A 88 -9.12 6.10 -13.53
CA THR A 88 -8.58 5.78 -12.21
C THR A 88 -8.42 4.27 -12.07
N LEU A 89 -7.20 3.83 -11.71
CA LEU A 89 -6.88 2.43 -11.46
C LEU A 89 -7.46 2.02 -10.10
N GLN A 90 -8.29 0.97 -10.10
CA GLN A 90 -8.83 0.44 -8.85
C GLN A 90 -7.87 -0.61 -8.28
N ILE A 91 -7.20 -0.27 -7.18
CA ILE A 91 -6.18 -1.10 -6.57
C ILE A 91 -6.56 -1.38 -5.12
N TYR A 92 -6.50 -2.65 -4.74
CA TYR A 92 -6.77 -3.10 -3.39
C TYR A 92 -5.48 -3.61 -2.76
N LEU A 93 -5.26 -3.29 -1.49
CA LEU A 93 -4.03 -3.60 -0.79
C LEU A 93 -4.29 -4.26 0.55
N LEU A 94 -3.64 -5.39 0.76
CA LEU A 94 -3.58 -6.10 2.02
C LEU A 94 -2.13 -6.15 2.51
N GLY A 95 -1.92 -5.84 3.78
CA GLY A 95 -0.61 -5.97 4.43
C GLY A 95 -0.64 -7.05 5.48
N VAL A 96 0.40 -7.88 5.51
CA VAL A 96 0.60 -8.87 6.56
C VAL A 96 2.03 -8.83 7.07
N PHE A 97 2.20 -9.15 8.35
CA PHE A 97 3.49 -9.18 9.01
C PHE A 97 3.66 -10.41 9.90
N PRO A 98 4.87 -10.95 10.10
CA PRO A 98 5.05 -12.12 10.94
C PRO A 98 4.83 -11.81 12.43
N VAL A 99 4.05 -12.67 13.12
CA VAL A 99 3.74 -12.52 14.56
C VAL A 99 4.93 -12.89 15.46
N GLN A 100 5.95 -13.57 14.92
CA GLN A 100 7.13 -14.04 15.67
C GLN A 100 8.09 -12.92 16.06
N LEU A 101 7.73 -11.67 15.78
CA LEU A 101 8.55 -10.52 16.03
C LEU A 101 8.98 -10.44 17.49
N ARG A 102 10.29 -10.57 17.71
CA ARG A 102 10.92 -10.36 19.04
C ARG A 102 11.37 -8.93 19.22
N ASN A 103 11.56 -8.20 18.12
CA ASN A 103 12.05 -6.83 18.14
C ASN A 103 10.89 -5.83 18.38
N LYS A 104 10.86 -5.22 19.56
CA LYS A 104 9.86 -4.20 19.92
C LYS A 104 9.91 -2.97 19.02
N HIS A 105 11.09 -2.58 18.53
CA HIS A 105 11.22 -1.45 17.59
C HIS A 105 10.57 -1.76 16.26
N MET A 106 10.74 -3.00 15.76
CA MET A 106 10.12 -3.42 14.52
C MET A 106 8.59 -3.47 14.63
N LEU A 107 8.07 -3.92 15.78
CA LEU A 107 6.64 -3.91 16.04
C LEU A 107 6.10 -2.48 16.01
N HIS A 108 6.79 -1.55 16.67
CA HIS A 108 6.39 -0.14 16.66
C HIS A 108 6.37 0.44 15.24
N ARG A 109 7.43 0.22 14.46
CA ARG A 109 7.52 0.67 13.06
C ARG A 109 6.39 0.09 12.19
N MET A 110 6.16 -1.22 12.27
CA MET A 110 5.08 -1.89 11.54
C MET A 110 3.69 -1.37 11.95
N LEU A 111 3.44 -1.13 13.24
CA LEU A 111 2.16 -0.59 13.71
C LEU A 111 1.97 0.88 13.34
N ALA A 112 3.06 1.65 13.27
CA ALA A 112 3.06 3.05 12.87
C ALA A 112 3.09 3.24 11.35
N PHE A 113 3.31 2.17 10.58
CA PHE A 113 3.32 2.23 9.13
C PHE A 113 1.93 2.59 8.62
N GLY A 114 1.79 3.82 8.15
CA GLY A 114 0.61 4.33 7.47
C GLY A 114 0.84 4.40 5.97
N ILE A 115 -0.24 4.26 5.19
CA ILE A 115 -0.20 4.72 3.79
C ILE A 115 -0.18 6.25 3.74
N HIS A 116 -0.81 6.89 4.71
CA HIS A 116 -0.71 8.34 4.92
C HIS A 116 0.46 8.70 5.82
N GLU A 117 0.87 9.98 5.79
CA GLU A 117 2.01 10.49 6.56
C GLU A 117 1.89 10.30 8.08
N ARG A 118 0.68 10.16 8.63
CA ARG A 118 0.46 10.03 10.07
C ARG A 118 -0.50 8.90 10.42
N PRO A 119 -0.07 7.88 11.19
CA PRO A 119 -0.95 6.85 11.69
C PRO A 119 -1.88 7.38 12.79
N ASP A 120 -3.09 6.83 12.88
CA ASP A 120 -4.00 7.12 13.98
C ASP A 120 -3.53 6.48 15.30
N LEU A 121 -3.48 7.28 16.38
CA LEU A 121 -2.97 6.83 17.68
C LEU A 121 -3.88 5.79 18.34
N ALA A 122 -5.20 5.96 18.23
CA ALA A 122 -6.14 5.00 18.79
C ALA A 122 -6.03 3.65 18.07
N ARG A 123 -5.90 3.66 16.74
CA ARG A 123 -5.61 2.48 15.93
C ARG A 123 -4.31 1.81 16.36
N PHE A 124 -3.25 2.60 16.53
CA PHE A 124 -1.94 2.09 16.94
C PHE A 124 -2.03 1.31 18.26
N ASP A 125 -2.67 1.88 19.28
CA ASP A 125 -2.78 1.25 20.60
C ASP A 125 -3.64 -0.03 20.54
N TYR A 126 -4.75 0.01 19.81
CA TYR A 126 -5.58 -1.18 19.59
C TYR A 126 -4.81 -2.29 18.88
N ASP A 127 -4.11 -1.97 17.80
CA ASP A 127 -3.37 -2.95 17.01
C ASP A 127 -2.21 -3.55 17.81
N LYS A 128 -1.57 -2.75 18.68
CA LYS A 128 -0.56 -3.24 19.63
C LYS A 128 -1.12 -4.26 20.61
N VAL A 129 -2.31 -4.02 21.15
CA VAL A 129 -3.00 -4.95 22.06
C VAL A 129 -3.42 -6.20 21.30
N ALA A 130 -4.01 -6.05 20.11
CA ALA A 130 -4.42 -7.16 19.25
C ALA A 130 -3.22 -8.05 18.87
N PHE A 131 -2.10 -7.46 18.47
CA PHE A 131 -0.87 -8.18 18.14
C PHE A 131 -0.40 -9.04 19.30
N LYS A 132 -0.30 -8.46 20.51
CA LYS A 132 0.11 -9.22 21.71
C LYS A 132 -0.86 -10.35 22.04
N ALA A 133 -2.16 -10.13 21.89
CA ALA A 133 -3.17 -11.15 22.13
C ALA A 133 -3.04 -12.31 21.13
N ILE A 134 -2.81 -12.01 19.85
CA ILE A 134 -2.61 -13.01 18.80
C ILE A 134 -1.28 -13.75 18.99
N GLN A 135 -0.22 -13.05 19.35
CA GLN A 135 1.09 -13.63 19.63
C GLN A 135 1.04 -14.64 20.79
N LYS A 136 0.22 -14.39 21.81
CA LYS A 136 0.03 -15.32 22.93
C LYS A 136 -0.82 -16.54 22.59
N ARG A 137 -1.81 -16.40 21.70
CA ARG A 137 -2.82 -17.43 21.40
C ARG A 137 -2.48 -18.30 20.19
N GLY A 138 -1.63 -17.82 19.29
CA GLY A 138 -1.40 -18.44 17.98
C GLY A 138 -0.18 -19.37 17.91
N PRO A 139 -0.15 -20.26 16.91
CA PRO A 139 1.07 -20.97 16.54
C PRO A 139 2.15 -19.96 16.16
N LYS A 140 3.42 -20.37 16.34
CA LYS A 140 4.55 -19.49 16.09
C LYS A 140 4.44 -18.87 14.71
N GLU A 141 4.13 -19.58 13.64
CA GLU A 141 4.18 -19.10 12.24
C GLU A 141 3.04 -18.19 11.74
N LYS A 142 2.18 -17.70 12.64
CA LYS A 142 1.03 -16.88 12.23
C LYS A 142 1.42 -15.52 11.64
N LEU A 143 0.62 -15.03 10.70
CA LEU A 143 0.70 -13.67 10.15
C LEU A 143 -0.32 -12.74 10.83
N PHE A 144 0.06 -11.49 11.01
CA PHE A 144 -0.76 -10.40 11.53
C PHE A 144 -1.15 -9.49 10.38
N MET A 145 -2.46 -9.27 10.16
CA MET A 145 -2.93 -8.31 9.16
C MET A 145 -2.80 -6.87 9.67
N ILE A 146 -2.15 -6.04 8.86
CA ILE A 146 -1.83 -4.64 9.12
C ILE A 146 -3.04 -3.78 8.74
N SER A 147 -3.34 -2.77 9.57
CA SER A 147 -4.43 -1.80 9.32
C SER A 147 -3.99 -0.55 8.57
N PHE A 148 -2.69 -0.40 8.33
CA PHE A 148 -2.05 0.76 7.72
C PHE A 148 -2.36 2.08 8.44
N GLY A 149 -2.49 2.04 9.77
CA GLY A 149 -2.72 3.23 10.59
C GLY A 149 -4.08 3.91 10.35
N VAL A 150 -5.04 3.22 9.71
CA VAL A 150 -6.35 3.79 9.39
C VAL A 150 -7.17 4.07 10.67
N PRO A 151 -7.74 5.27 10.82
CA PRO A 151 -8.52 5.63 12.00
C PRO A 151 -9.78 4.78 12.17
N PHE A 152 -10.30 4.72 13.39
CA PHE A 152 -11.63 4.16 13.64
C PHE A 152 -12.70 5.02 13.00
N THR A 153 -13.63 4.39 12.28
CA THR A 153 -14.79 5.10 11.74
C THR A 153 -15.80 5.31 12.87
N GLY A 154 -16.25 6.56 13.08
CA GLY A 154 -17.21 6.88 14.16
C GLY A 154 -16.70 6.60 15.59
N GLY A 155 -15.38 6.47 15.80
CA GLY A 155 -14.78 6.26 17.11
C GLY A 155 -15.05 4.88 17.73
N ARG A 156 -15.49 3.89 16.95
CA ARG A 156 -15.76 2.52 17.43
C ARG A 156 -14.84 1.50 16.75
N ILE A 157 -14.50 0.46 17.50
CA ILE A 157 -13.83 -0.72 16.93
C ILE A 157 -14.87 -1.44 16.08
N GLU A 158 -14.59 -1.57 14.79
CA GLU A 158 -15.48 -2.27 13.87
C GLU A 158 -15.55 -3.77 14.18
N ASP A 159 -16.77 -4.32 14.18
CA ASP A 159 -17.01 -5.75 14.40
C ASP A 159 -16.55 -6.62 13.22
N ARG A 160 -16.34 -5.99 12.05
CA ARG A 160 -15.96 -6.65 10.79
C ARG A 160 -14.86 -5.85 10.09
N GLY A 161 -13.95 -6.55 9.42
CA GLY A 161 -13.02 -5.89 8.52
C GLY A 161 -13.72 -5.29 7.30
N PHE A 162 -13.09 -4.29 6.70
CA PHE A 162 -13.66 -3.52 5.59
C PHE A 162 -12.57 -2.92 4.71
N TRP A 163 -12.93 -2.52 3.49
CA TRP A 163 -12.04 -1.78 2.60
C TRP A 163 -12.14 -0.28 2.86
N HIS A 164 -11.02 0.35 3.21
CA HIS A 164 -10.93 1.78 3.43
C HIS A 164 -10.20 2.45 2.27
N ARG A 165 -10.81 3.48 1.69
CA ARG A 165 -10.17 4.29 0.66
C ARG A 165 -9.11 5.19 1.29
N VAL A 166 -7.92 5.19 0.73
CA VAL A 166 -6.79 6.02 1.14
C VAL A 166 -6.32 6.86 -0.05
N GLU A 167 -5.69 7.99 0.24
CA GLU A 167 -5.04 8.81 -0.78
C GLU A 167 -3.72 8.15 -1.18
N ALA A 168 -3.54 7.96 -2.48
CA ALA A 168 -2.29 7.47 -3.06
C ALA A 168 -1.47 8.67 -3.61
N PRO A 169 -0.14 8.55 -3.72
CA PRO A 169 0.69 9.57 -4.36
C PRO A 169 0.26 9.90 -5.79
N ASP A 170 -0.22 8.91 -6.56
CA ASP A 170 -0.82 9.17 -7.86
C ASP A 170 -2.34 9.33 -7.76
N VAL A 171 -2.82 10.51 -8.16
CA VAL A 171 -4.26 10.86 -8.20
C VAL A 171 -5.10 9.96 -9.11
N PHE A 172 -4.47 9.25 -10.06
CA PHE A 172 -5.12 8.27 -10.92
C PHE A 172 -5.16 6.87 -10.33
N VAL A 173 -4.86 6.69 -9.03
CA VAL A 173 -5.03 5.44 -8.30
C VAL A 173 -6.10 5.59 -7.22
N ASP A 174 -7.19 4.82 -7.33
CA ASP A 174 -8.15 4.61 -6.25
C ASP A 174 -7.64 3.44 -5.41
N LEU A 175 -6.84 3.76 -4.40
CA LEU A 175 -6.25 2.79 -3.49
C LEU A 175 -7.19 2.50 -2.32
N LYS A 176 -7.47 1.22 -2.10
CA LYS A 176 -8.23 0.74 -0.95
C LYS A 176 -7.41 -0.25 -0.14
N VAL A 177 -7.23 0.04 1.14
CA VAL A 177 -6.58 -0.90 2.07
C VAL A 177 -7.60 -1.72 2.81
N TYR A 178 -7.28 -2.98 3.07
CA TYR A 178 -8.09 -3.78 3.98
C TYR A 178 -7.76 -3.40 5.42
N VAL A 179 -8.79 -3.00 6.17
CA VAL A 179 -8.70 -2.73 7.60
C VAL A 179 -9.30 -3.94 8.33
N PRO A 180 -8.49 -4.79 8.95
CA PRO A 180 -8.97 -6.01 9.58
C PRO A 180 -9.57 -5.72 10.97
N CYS A 181 -10.61 -6.45 11.36
CA CYS A 181 -11.04 -6.51 12.75
C CYS A 181 -10.21 -7.56 13.53
N PHE A 182 -10.41 -7.67 14.84
CA PHE A 182 -9.71 -8.68 15.64
C PHE A 182 -9.97 -10.10 15.14
N ARG A 183 -11.20 -10.41 14.73
CA ARG A 183 -11.58 -11.75 14.24
C ARG A 183 -10.83 -12.10 12.98
N ASP A 184 -10.74 -11.19 12.02
CA ASP A 184 -9.98 -11.40 10.78
C ASP A 184 -8.54 -11.77 11.13
N ARG A 185 -7.88 -10.99 12.00
CA ARG A 185 -6.50 -11.27 12.44
C ARG A 185 -6.37 -12.55 13.24
N ALA A 186 -7.38 -12.91 14.00
CA ALA A 186 -7.43 -14.14 14.77
C ALA A 186 -7.63 -15.38 13.89
N LEU A 187 -8.26 -15.25 12.73
CA LEU A 187 -8.38 -16.34 11.75
C LEU A 187 -7.24 -16.32 10.73
N GLY A 188 -6.64 -15.16 10.46
CA GLY A 188 -5.71 -14.97 9.34
C GLY A 188 -6.43 -14.88 8.00
N GLU A 189 -7.71 -14.52 7.99
CA GLU A 189 -8.59 -14.56 6.83
C GLU A 189 -9.22 -13.19 6.59
N VAL A 190 -9.38 -12.83 5.32
CA VAL A 190 -10.07 -11.62 4.87
C VAL A 190 -11.50 -11.99 4.50
N MET A 191 -12.47 -11.47 5.24
CA MET A 191 -13.87 -11.67 4.93
C MET A 191 -14.30 -10.70 3.81
N VAL A 192 -14.47 -11.23 2.60
CA VAL A 192 -14.89 -10.48 1.41
C VAL A 192 -16.37 -10.69 1.15
N GLN A 193 -17.12 -9.61 0.89
CA GLN A 193 -18.52 -9.75 0.48
C GLN A 193 -18.61 -10.26 -0.97
N PRO A 194 -19.62 -11.09 -1.33
CA PRO A 194 -19.78 -11.57 -2.70
C PRO A 194 -19.83 -10.45 -3.75
N SER A 195 -20.40 -9.30 -3.39
CA SER A 195 -20.45 -8.09 -4.24
C SER A 195 -19.09 -7.45 -4.53
N GLU A 196 -18.08 -7.76 -3.73
CA GLU A 196 -16.71 -7.22 -3.86
C GLU A 196 -15.80 -8.14 -4.69
N LEU A 197 -16.16 -9.43 -4.81
CA LEU A 197 -15.33 -10.43 -5.49
C LEU A 197 -15.00 -10.05 -6.92
N SER A 198 -15.96 -9.56 -7.69
CA SER A 198 -15.75 -9.19 -9.11
C SER A 198 -14.73 -8.05 -9.30
N ARG A 199 -14.53 -7.23 -8.26
CA ARG A 199 -13.56 -6.12 -8.27
C ARG A 199 -12.18 -6.56 -7.80
N LEU A 200 -12.12 -7.59 -6.96
CA LEU A 200 -10.90 -8.14 -6.37
C LEU A 200 -10.27 -9.26 -7.22
N SER A 201 -11.09 -10.03 -7.93
CA SER A 201 -10.63 -11.09 -8.83
C SER A 201 -9.99 -10.47 -10.05
N GLY A 202 -8.69 -10.70 -10.24
CA GLY A 202 -7.91 -10.41 -11.43
C GLY A 202 -6.93 -11.54 -11.69
#